data_AF-A0A6I8LKF4-F1
#
_entry.id   AF-A0A6I8LKF4-F1
#
_cell.length_a   1.000
_cell.length_b   1.000
_cell.length_c   1.000
_cell.angle_alpha   90.00
_cell.angle_beta   90.00
_cell.angle_gamma   90.00
#
_symmetry.space_group_name_H-M   'P 1'
#
loop_
_entity.id
_entity.type
_entity.pdbx_description
1 polymer ?
#
loop_
_entity_poly.entity_id
_entity_poly.type
_entity_poly.pdbx_seq_one_letter_code
_entity_poly.pdbx_strand_id
1 'polypeptide(L)'
;MTTGPLPRAQQGAEPQLLLTSLLGDFWYWRDEHIPSAALVELLGEFDISPASARAAIRRLAARGLLTVSRSGRTTAYGIPARTSEVIIERTHRMLTFGTTAPDWDGQWTVVTFSVPEQDRGLRTALRSRLRVLRFAALYDGVWVSPHDLTGPALTALDELGLRSATVFRATEAPGPAAAVAAFDLEPLAREYEQFVEQYEQVLTGLDAGLISPAQAFRTRTELRVDWRRFPESDPDLPAELLPADWARDRAQKVFLQIYDRLGPLAELRFRQVLAATDPALAEFASHHDSVKVAALFAGLGDRHPAGDTPFEQAAQARRLDDARRR
;
A
#
# COMPACT_ATOMS: atom_id res chain seq x y z
N MET A 1 -11.17 -40.41 12.80
CA MET A 1 -10.32 -39.23 12.52
C MET A 1 -10.96 -38.46 11.38
N THR A 2 -11.75 -37.45 11.71
CA THR A 2 -12.55 -36.68 10.76
C THR A 2 -11.74 -35.46 10.36
N THR A 3 -11.12 -35.50 9.18
CA THR A 3 -10.44 -34.36 8.56
C THR A 3 -11.49 -33.34 8.13
N GLY A 4 -11.67 -32.30 8.95
CA GLY A 4 -12.50 -31.16 8.61
C GLY A 4 -11.95 -30.44 7.36
N PRO A 5 -12.81 -29.89 6.50
CA PRO A 5 -12.36 -29.19 5.31
C PRO A 5 -11.53 -27.97 5.71
N LEU A 6 -10.34 -27.84 5.11
CA LEU A 6 -9.47 -26.68 5.21
C LEU A 6 -10.26 -25.41 4.82
N PRO A 7 -10.03 -24.25 5.47
CA PRO A 7 -10.65 -23.00 5.09
C PRO A 7 -10.33 -22.70 3.62
N ARG A 8 -11.36 -22.47 2.80
CA ARG A 8 -11.20 -22.00 1.42
C ARG A 8 -10.33 -20.74 1.45
N ALA A 9 -9.26 -20.72 0.66
CA ALA A 9 -8.51 -19.49 0.38
C ALA A 9 -9.51 -18.45 -0.12
N GLN A 10 -9.58 -17.31 0.57
CA GLN A 10 -10.47 -16.20 0.23
C GLN A 10 -9.89 -15.55 -1.04
N GLN A 11 -10.29 -16.06 -2.21
CA GLN A 11 -9.97 -15.43 -3.49
C GLN A 11 -10.83 -14.17 -3.61
N GLY A 12 -10.21 -13.03 -3.32
CA GLY A 12 -10.82 -11.70 -3.37
C GLY A 12 -10.11 -10.74 -2.40
N ALA A 13 -9.99 -9.48 -2.78
CA ALA A 13 -9.46 -8.45 -1.90
C ALA A 13 -10.33 -8.30 -0.63
N GLU A 14 -9.70 -8.09 0.54
CA GLU A 14 -10.44 -7.93 1.80
C GLU A 14 -11.44 -6.74 1.68
N PRO A 15 -12.72 -6.89 2.07
CA PRO A 15 -13.71 -5.82 1.94
C PRO A 15 -13.31 -4.47 2.56
N GLN A 16 -12.53 -4.50 3.65
CA GLN A 16 -11.99 -3.27 4.26
C GLN A 16 -10.94 -2.60 3.35
N LEU A 17 -10.11 -3.39 2.69
CA LEU A 17 -9.11 -2.92 1.75
C LEU A 17 -9.79 -2.32 0.50
N LEU A 18 -10.79 -3.00 -0.06
CA LEU A 18 -11.58 -2.45 -1.17
C LEU A 18 -12.23 -1.12 -0.81
N LEU A 19 -12.92 -1.04 0.34
CA LEU A 19 -13.58 0.19 0.74
C LEU A 19 -12.59 1.34 0.95
N THR A 20 -11.46 1.09 1.59
CA THR A 20 -10.43 2.13 1.76
C THR A 20 -9.78 2.54 0.44
N SER A 21 -9.57 1.61 -0.49
CA SER A 21 -9.09 1.92 -1.85
C SER A 21 -10.09 2.77 -2.62
N LEU A 22 -11.39 2.45 -2.58
CA LEU A 22 -12.44 3.21 -3.27
C LEU A 22 -12.56 4.64 -2.74
N LEU A 23 -12.62 4.79 -1.42
CA LEU A 23 -12.69 6.10 -0.78
C LEU A 23 -11.41 6.91 -1.05
N GLY A 24 -10.25 6.24 -1.04
CA GLY A 24 -8.95 6.82 -1.36
C GLY A 24 -8.71 7.12 -2.84
N ASP A 25 -9.61 6.70 -3.75
CA ASP A 25 -9.51 6.98 -5.19
C ASP A 25 -10.55 8.02 -5.63
N PHE A 26 -11.79 7.92 -5.12
CA PHE A 26 -12.92 8.69 -5.61
C PHE A 26 -13.49 9.75 -4.64
N TRP A 27 -13.14 9.71 -3.34
CA TRP A 27 -13.84 10.48 -2.31
C TRP A 27 -12.94 11.25 -1.31
N TYR A 28 -11.62 11.23 -1.46
CA TYR A 28 -10.66 11.64 -0.41
C TYR A 28 -10.56 13.14 -0.08
N TRP A 29 -11.52 13.96 -0.48
CA TRP A 29 -11.59 15.40 -0.18
C TRP A 29 -13.01 15.91 0.03
N ARG A 30 -13.87 15.02 0.51
CA ARG A 30 -15.29 15.29 0.69
C ARG A 30 -15.63 15.24 2.17
N ASP A 31 -16.26 16.31 2.63
CA ASP A 31 -16.86 16.36 3.97
C ASP A 31 -18.19 15.58 3.98
N GLU A 32 -18.78 15.40 2.80
CA GLU A 32 -20.01 14.66 2.59
C GLU A 32 -19.85 13.19 2.99
N HIS A 33 -20.88 12.69 3.67
CA HIS A 33 -20.95 11.29 4.08
C HIS A 33 -21.76 10.49 3.06
N ILE A 34 -21.23 9.34 2.65
CA ILE A 34 -21.91 8.41 1.75
C ILE A 34 -22.86 7.51 2.58
N PRO A 35 -24.15 7.39 2.22
CA PRO A 35 -25.08 6.48 2.85
C PRO A 35 -24.55 5.04 2.88
N SER A 36 -24.79 4.32 3.99
CA SER A 36 -24.36 2.93 4.13
C SER A 36 -24.86 2.02 3.01
N ALA A 37 -26.03 2.31 2.43
CA ALA A 37 -26.58 1.55 1.32
C ALA A 37 -25.72 1.68 0.06
N ALA A 38 -25.35 2.91 -0.32
CA ALA A 38 -24.48 3.15 -1.47
C ALA A 38 -23.09 2.52 -1.30
N LEU A 39 -22.50 2.57 -0.10
CA LEU A 39 -21.23 1.86 0.18
C LEU A 39 -21.36 0.34 0.07
N VAL A 40 -22.52 -0.22 0.41
CA VAL A 40 -22.80 -1.65 0.24
C VAL A 40 -22.92 -2.00 -1.23
N GLU A 41 -23.61 -1.19 -2.04
CA GLU A 41 -23.72 -1.39 -3.48
C GLU A 41 -22.35 -1.27 -4.18
N LEU A 42 -21.53 -0.28 -3.80
CA LEU A 42 -20.16 -0.14 -4.31
C LEU A 42 -19.29 -1.37 -4.03
N LEU A 43 -19.42 -1.98 -2.85
CA LEU A 43 -18.74 -3.24 -2.53
C LEU A 43 -19.38 -4.44 -3.23
N GLY A 44 -20.68 -4.37 -3.53
CA GLY A 44 -21.42 -5.37 -4.31
C GLY A 44 -20.88 -5.51 -5.74
N GLU A 45 -20.33 -4.43 -6.31
CA GLU A 45 -19.61 -4.47 -7.61
C GLU A 45 -18.39 -5.40 -7.60
N PHE A 46 -17.95 -5.89 -6.43
CA PHE A 46 -16.84 -6.84 -6.22
C PHE A 46 -17.32 -8.18 -5.62
N ASP A 47 -18.60 -8.52 -5.79
CA ASP A 47 -19.22 -9.75 -5.29
C ASP A 47 -19.21 -9.87 -3.75
N ILE A 48 -19.03 -8.75 -3.04
CA ILE A 48 -19.09 -8.71 -1.59
C ILE A 48 -20.55 -8.70 -1.13
N SER A 49 -20.93 -9.71 -0.35
CA SER A 49 -22.30 -9.78 0.17
C SER A 49 -22.65 -8.57 1.04
N PRO A 50 -23.93 -8.13 1.06
CA PRO A 50 -24.37 -6.99 1.87
C PRO A 50 -24.04 -7.11 3.36
N ALA A 51 -24.06 -8.33 3.90
CA ALA A 51 -23.67 -8.61 5.28
C ALA A 51 -22.18 -8.36 5.53
N SER A 52 -21.32 -8.84 4.62
CA SER A 52 -19.87 -8.64 4.69
C SER A 52 -19.48 -7.18 4.52
N ALA A 53 -20.10 -6.49 3.55
CA ALA A 53 -19.90 -5.06 3.32
C ALA A 53 -20.24 -4.22 4.57
N ARG A 54 -21.42 -4.43 5.18
CA ARG A 54 -21.81 -3.75 6.43
C ARG A 54 -20.86 -4.05 7.59
N ALA A 55 -20.38 -5.28 7.70
CA ALA A 55 -19.41 -5.64 8.73
C ALA A 55 -18.07 -4.91 8.52
N ALA A 56 -17.60 -4.80 7.28
CA ALA A 56 -16.37 -4.07 6.93
C ALA A 56 -16.47 -2.58 7.24
N ILE A 57 -17.57 -1.93 6.83
CA ILE A 57 -17.85 -0.52 7.13
C ILE A 57 -17.83 -0.27 8.65
N ARG A 58 -18.54 -1.11 9.43
CA ARG A 58 -18.57 -1.00 10.89
C ARG A 58 -17.19 -1.17 11.53
N ARG A 59 -16.39 -2.12 11.04
CA ARG A 59 -15.01 -2.33 11.54
C ARG A 59 -14.12 -1.13 11.27
N LEU A 60 -14.20 -0.52 10.10
CA LEU A 60 -13.43 0.68 9.77
C LEU A 60 -13.88 1.88 10.63
N ALA A 61 -15.18 2.08 10.81
CA ALA A 61 -15.71 3.11 11.69
C ALA A 61 -15.30 2.91 13.15
N ALA A 62 -15.34 1.68 13.67
CA ALA A 62 -14.90 1.35 15.03
C ALA A 62 -13.41 1.61 15.26
N ARG A 63 -12.59 1.59 14.20
CA ARG A 63 -11.16 1.92 14.22
C ARG A 63 -10.87 3.41 13.99
N GLY A 64 -11.90 4.25 13.88
CA GLY A 64 -11.75 5.68 13.60
C GLY A 64 -11.30 6.01 12.17
N LEU A 65 -11.39 5.05 11.25
CA LEU A 65 -11.00 5.24 9.83
C LEU A 65 -12.13 5.84 8.99
N LEU A 66 -13.34 5.90 9.55
CA LEU A 66 -14.52 6.54 8.96
C LEU A 66 -15.23 7.37 10.04
N THR A 67 -15.75 8.53 9.67
CA THR A 67 -16.69 9.29 10.49
C THR A 67 -18.10 8.76 10.26
N VAL A 68 -18.98 8.89 11.25
CA VAL A 68 -20.36 8.39 11.19
C VAL A 68 -21.33 9.55 11.37
N SER A 69 -22.27 9.69 10.44
CA SER A 69 -23.40 10.59 10.55
C SER A 69 -24.71 9.80 10.58
N ARG A 70 -25.65 10.23 11.44
CA ARG A 70 -26.97 9.61 11.56
C ARG A 70 -28.03 10.68 11.37
N SER A 71 -28.92 10.46 10.40
CA SER A 71 -30.09 11.30 10.17
C SER A 71 -31.33 10.41 10.01
N GLY A 72 -32.23 10.47 10.99
CA GLY A 72 -33.40 9.60 11.06
C GLY A 72 -33.04 8.11 11.03
N ARG A 73 -33.46 7.42 9.98
CA ARG A 73 -33.20 5.97 9.76
C ARG A 73 -31.94 5.70 8.96
N THR A 74 -31.26 6.73 8.47
CA THR A 74 -30.10 6.60 7.58
C THR A 74 -28.81 6.78 8.37
N THR A 75 -27.89 5.84 8.19
CA THR A 75 -26.50 5.96 8.64
C THR A 75 -25.62 6.19 7.42
N ALA A 76 -24.77 7.21 7.48
CA ALA A 76 -23.82 7.57 6.43
C ALA A 76 -22.40 7.64 7.00
N TYR A 77 -21.39 7.46 6.15
CA TYR A 77 -19.99 7.41 6.54
C TYR A 77 -19.14 8.35 5.69
N GLY A 78 -18.21 9.05 6.31
CA GLY A 78 -17.30 10.00 5.67
C GLY A 78 -15.84 9.69 5.97
N ILE A 79 -14.94 10.42 5.32
CA ILE A 79 -13.50 10.37 5.60
C ILE A 79 -13.17 11.46 6.63
N PRO A 80 -12.38 11.17 7.69
CA PRO A 80 -12.01 12.20 8.66
C PRO A 80 -11.20 13.34 8.02
N ALA A 81 -11.46 14.59 8.41
CA ALA A 81 -10.96 15.83 7.78
C ALA A 81 -9.42 16.00 7.67
N ARG A 82 -8.62 15.20 8.40
CA ARG A 82 -7.14 15.20 8.32
C ARG A 82 -6.55 14.01 7.54
N THR A 83 -7.40 13.17 6.94
CA THR A 83 -6.95 11.95 6.27
C THR A 83 -6.58 12.22 4.82
N SER A 84 -7.04 13.33 4.25
CA SER A 84 -6.85 13.63 2.84
C SER A 84 -5.40 13.86 2.44
N GLU A 85 -4.64 14.60 3.25
CA GLU A 85 -3.21 14.86 3.02
C GLU A 85 -2.41 13.54 3.03
N VAL A 86 -2.73 12.66 3.98
CA VAL A 86 -2.17 11.29 4.07
C VAL A 86 -2.52 10.46 2.85
N ILE A 87 -3.76 10.53 2.37
CA ILE A 87 -4.20 9.79 1.18
C ILE A 87 -3.46 10.29 -0.05
N ILE A 88 -3.26 11.60 -0.21
CA ILE A 88 -2.49 12.18 -1.32
C ILE A 88 -1.06 11.70 -1.29
N GLU A 89 -0.37 11.83 -0.15
CA GLU A 89 1.02 11.37 0.00
C GLU A 89 1.16 9.88 -0.35
N ARG A 90 0.26 9.04 0.19
CA ARG A 90 0.29 7.59 -0.07
C ARG A 90 -0.04 7.26 -1.51
N THR A 91 -1.01 7.95 -2.11
CA THR A 91 -1.38 7.74 -3.52
C THR A 91 -0.25 8.19 -4.42
N HIS A 92 0.39 9.33 -4.13
CA HIS A 92 1.58 9.80 -4.83
C HIS A 92 2.71 8.77 -4.74
N ARG A 93 3.09 8.33 -3.53
CA ARG A 93 4.11 7.29 -3.33
C ARG A 93 3.78 6.01 -4.08
N MET A 94 2.51 5.59 -4.10
CA MET A 94 2.07 4.41 -4.84
C MET A 94 2.23 4.59 -6.36
N LEU A 95 1.92 5.77 -6.90
CA LEU A 95 2.01 6.07 -8.33
C LEU A 95 3.46 6.25 -8.81
N THR A 96 4.33 6.82 -7.98
CA THR A 96 5.74 7.10 -8.33
C THR A 96 6.69 5.96 -7.98
N PHE A 97 6.24 4.97 -7.21
CA PHE A 97 7.05 3.81 -6.88
C PHE A 97 7.41 3.03 -8.16
N GLY A 98 8.70 2.77 -8.37
CA GLY A 98 9.21 2.06 -9.54
C GLY A 98 9.47 2.93 -10.77
N THR A 99 9.17 4.24 -10.74
CA THR A 99 9.44 5.16 -11.87
C THR A 99 10.94 5.35 -12.12
N THR A 100 11.74 5.39 -11.06
CA THR A 100 13.20 5.52 -11.15
C THR A 100 13.80 4.70 -10.02
N ALA A 101 14.82 3.89 -10.35
CA ALA A 101 15.57 3.18 -9.32
C ALA A 101 16.34 4.19 -8.47
N PRO A 102 16.45 4.00 -7.15
CA PRO A 102 17.30 4.85 -6.32
C PRO A 102 18.76 4.77 -6.75
N ASP A 103 19.48 5.89 -6.63
CA ASP A 103 20.92 5.92 -6.89
C ASP A 103 21.67 5.08 -5.85
N TRP A 104 22.73 4.40 -6.29
CA TRP A 104 23.66 3.70 -5.39
C TRP A 104 24.97 4.46 -5.27
N ASP A 105 25.37 4.75 -4.03
CA ASP A 105 26.65 5.40 -3.73
C ASP A 105 27.80 4.40 -3.51
N GLY A 106 27.57 3.11 -3.77
CA GLY A 106 28.55 2.05 -3.56
C GLY A 106 28.64 1.56 -2.11
N GLN A 107 27.86 2.11 -1.17
CA GLN A 107 27.96 1.80 0.25
C GLN A 107 26.68 1.17 0.83
N TRP A 108 26.89 0.23 1.75
CA TRP A 108 25.85 -0.37 2.57
C TRP A 108 25.72 0.37 3.89
N THR A 109 24.49 0.62 4.33
CA THR A 109 24.22 0.91 5.75
C THR A 109 24.16 -0.41 6.48
N VAL A 110 25.01 -0.57 7.49
CA VAL A 110 25.09 -1.79 8.28
C VAL A 110 24.66 -1.49 9.71
N VAL A 111 23.70 -2.25 10.21
CA VAL A 111 23.34 -2.27 11.63
C VAL A 111 23.85 -3.58 12.21
N THR A 112 24.73 -3.47 13.19
CA THR A 112 25.20 -4.61 13.98
C THR A 112 24.70 -4.49 15.40
N PHE A 113 24.25 -5.57 16.00
CA PHE A 113 23.79 -5.56 17.38
C PHE A 113 24.05 -6.87 18.10
N SER A 114 24.16 -6.78 19.43
CA SER A 114 24.18 -7.92 20.33
C SER A 114 23.06 -7.76 21.35
N VAL A 115 22.01 -8.58 21.21
CA VAL A 115 20.89 -8.63 22.16
C VAL A 115 20.99 -9.94 22.93
N PRO A 116 21.10 -9.90 24.27
CA PRO A 116 21.16 -11.10 25.09
C PRO A 116 19.95 -12.02 24.86
N GLU A 117 20.14 -13.33 25.01
CA GLU A 117 19.11 -14.33 24.70
C GLU A 117 17.85 -14.19 25.57
N GLN A 118 17.99 -13.65 26.78
CA GLN A 118 16.88 -13.33 27.67
C GLN A 118 15.96 -12.22 27.13
N ASP A 119 16.45 -11.36 26.23
CA ASP A 119 15.74 -10.18 25.71
C ASP A 119 15.15 -10.43 24.32
N ARG A 120 14.57 -11.62 24.10
CA ARG A 120 13.99 -12.02 22.80
C ARG A 120 12.97 -11.01 22.26
N GLY A 121 12.17 -10.41 23.14
CA GLY A 121 11.17 -9.41 22.75
C GLY A 121 11.80 -8.16 22.12
N LEU A 122 12.90 -7.68 22.70
CA LEU A 122 13.66 -6.54 22.18
C LEU A 122 14.28 -6.87 20.82
N ARG A 123 14.89 -8.06 20.68
CA ARG A 123 15.44 -8.55 19.42
C ARG A 123 14.38 -8.60 18.32
N THR A 124 13.20 -9.17 18.61
CA THR A 124 12.08 -9.22 17.65
C THR A 124 11.60 -7.82 17.27
N ALA A 125 11.44 -6.92 18.24
CA ALA A 125 11.01 -5.54 17.97
C ALA A 125 12.01 -4.80 17.06
N LEU A 126 13.31 -4.91 17.33
CA LEU A 126 14.35 -4.31 16.50
C LEU A 126 14.31 -4.85 15.07
N ARG A 127 14.29 -6.17 14.90
CA ARG A 127 14.24 -6.79 13.56
C ARG A 127 13.04 -6.34 12.77
N SER A 128 11.86 -6.27 13.40
CA SER A 128 10.66 -5.74 12.74
C SER A 128 10.80 -4.26 12.37
N ARG A 129 11.43 -3.43 13.21
CA ARG A 129 11.70 -2.02 12.90
C ARG A 129 12.68 -1.87 11.73
N LEU A 130 13.75 -2.67 11.71
CA LEU A 130 14.74 -2.70 10.62
C LEU A 130 14.13 -3.17 9.29
N ARG A 131 13.26 -4.20 9.29
CA ARG A 131 12.49 -4.60 8.11
C ARG A 131 11.62 -3.47 7.57
N VAL A 132 10.91 -2.74 8.45
CA VAL A 132 10.09 -1.57 8.05
C VAL A 132 10.95 -0.45 7.44
N LEU A 133 12.20 -0.31 7.90
CA LEU A 133 13.18 0.60 7.34
C LEU A 133 13.86 0.07 6.06
N ARG A 134 13.48 -1.10 5.53
CA ARG A 134 14.10 -1.73 4.33
C ARG A 134 15.53 -2.24 4.54
N PHE A 135 15.84 -2.70 5.76
CA PHE A 135 17.00 -3.54 5.99
C PHE A 135 16.65 -5.02 5.79
N ALA A 136 17.61 -5.79 5.28
CA ALA A 136 17.58 -7.23 5.26
C ALA A 136 18.57 -7.82 6.27
N ALA A 137 18.23 -8.99 6.81
CA ALA A 137 19.13 -9.73 7.69
C ALA A 137 20.20 -10.41 6.85
N LEU A 138 21.45 -9.93 6.95
CA LEU A 138 22.59 -10.62 6.36
C LEU A 138 22.99 -11.82 7.24
N TYR A 139 23.03 -11.59 8.55
CA TYR A 139 23.23 -12.60 9.60
C TYR A 139 22.40 -12.25 10.84
N ASP A 140 22.39 -13.12 11.86
CA ASP A 140 21.51 -12.99 13.03
C ASP A 140 21.57 -11.59 13.69
N GLY A 141 22.78 -11.04 13.84
CA GLY A 141 23.04 -9.70 14.41
C GLY A 141 23.55 -8.67 13.40
N VAL A 142 23.46 -8.94 12.09
CA VAL A 142 24.00 -8.05 11.04
C VAL A 142 22.92 -7.80 9.98
N TRP A 143 22.54 -6.54 9.83
CA TRP A 143 21.47 -6.12 8.92
C TRP A 143 22.01 -5.07 7.97
N VAL A 144 21.61 -5.15 6.70
CA VAL A 144 22.15 -4.33 5.62
C VAL A 144 21.04 -3.66 4.81
N SER A 145 21.32 -2.46 4.30
CA SER A 145 20.49 -1.75 3.33
C SER A 145 21.38 -0.99 2.35
N PRO A 146 21.06 -0.93 1.04
CA PRO A 146 21.85 -0.13 0.11
C PRO A 146 21.57 1.38 0.25
N HIS A 147 20.48 1.74 0.93
CA HIS A 147 20.10 3.12 1.19
C HIS A 147 20.89 3.70 2.37
N ASP A 148 21.25 4.99 2.34
CA ASP A 148 21.75 5.67 3.54
C ASP A 148 20.61 5.88 4.53
N LEU A 149 20.51 4.96 5.48
CA LEU A 149 19.51 4.94 6.54
C LEU A 149 20.15 5.08 7.90
N THR A 150 21.33 5.70 7.96
CA THR A 150 22.11 5.85 9.19
C THR A 150 21.30 6.59 10.26
N GLY A 151 20.71 7.74 9.90
CA GLY A 151 19.85 8.53 10.81
C GLY A 151 18.62 7.73 11.28
N PRO A 152 17.75 7.25 10.37
CA PRO A 152 16.59 6.44 10.74
C PRO A 152 16.92 5.20 11.60
N ALA A 153 18.04 4.51 11.32
CA ALA A 153 18.48 3.37 12.11
C ALA A 153 18.92 3.78 13.52
N LEU A 154 19.69 4.86 13.67
CA LEU A 154 20.07 5.40 14.98
C LEU A 154 18.84 5.79 15.81
N THR A 155 17.87 6.48 15.20
CA THR A 155 16.60 6.81 15.86
C THR A 155 15.86 5.55 16.32
N ALA A 156 15.77 4.52 15.48
CA ALA A 156 15.12 3.26 15.85
C ALA A 156 15.82 2.55 17.01
N LEU A 157 17.16 2.63 17.10
CA LEU A 157 17.92 2.08 18.22
C LEU A 157 17.68 2.85 19.52
N ASP A 158 17.64 4.18 19.46
CA ASP A 158 17.36 5.06 20.60
C ASP A 158 15.93 4.87 21.13
N GLU A 159 14.93 4.83 20.25
CA GLU A 159 13.53 4.53 20.59
C GLU A 159 13.36 3.20 21.34
N LEU A 160 14.21 2.21 21.04
CA LEU A 160 14.22 0.89 21.68
C LEU A 160 15.16 0.81 22.89
N GLY A 161 15.91 1.87 23.19
CA GLY A 161 16.88 1.92 24.28
C GLY A 161 18.07 0.96 24.12
N LEU A 162 18.37 0.52 22.89
CA LEU A 162 19.40 -0.49 22.65
C LEU A 162 20.78 0.15 22.54
N ARG A 163 21.62 -0.07 23.56
CA ARG A 163 23.00 0.45 23.62
C ARG A 163 24.04 -0.44 22.95
N SER A 164 23.77 -1.74 22.87
CA SER A 164 24.68 -2.75 22.29
C SER A 164 24.46 -2.90 20.78
N ALA A 165 24.52 -1.79 20.06
CA ALA A 165 24.36 -1.73 18.62
C ALA A 165 25.27 -0.66 18.00
N THR A 166 25.68 -0.88 16.76
CA THR A 166 26.49 0.07 15.98
C THR A 166 25.91 0.20 14.58
N VAL A 167 25.82 1.43 14.09
CA VAL A 167 25.43 1.75 12.71
C VAL A 167 26.63 2.36 12.00
N PHE A 168 26.96 1.85 10.82
CA PHE A 168 28.05 2.40 10.01
C PHE A 168 27.78 2.21 8.52
N ARG A 169 28.48 3.00 7.70
CA ARG A 169 28.53 2.84 6.25
C ARG A 169 29.75 2.00 5.87
N ALA A 170 29.58 1.04 4.98
CA ALA A 170 30.65 0.14 4.56
C ALA A 170 30.58 -0.22 3.08
N THR A 171 31.73 -0.42 2.46
CA THR A 171 31.84 -1.04 1.14
C THR A 171 32.07 -2.53 1.29
N GLU A 172 31.41 -3.33 0.46
CA GLU A 172 31.62 -4.78 0.44
C GLU A 172 32.92 -5.12 -0.30
N ALA A 173 33.74 -5.98 0.30
CA ALA A 173 34.90 -6.57 -0.38
C ALA A 173 34.43 -7.75 -1.26
N PRO A 174 35.09 -8.01 -2.42
CA PRO A 174 34.78 -9.17 -3.24
C PRO A 174 34.88 -10.47 -2.44
N GLY A 175 33.86 -11.32 -2.57
CA GLY A 175 33.76 -12.56 -1.79
C GLY A 175 32.84 -13.59 -2.44
N PRO A 176 32.69 -14.76 -1.80
CA PRO A 176 31.87 -15.85 -2.33
C PRO A 176 30.36 -15.57 -2.31
N ALA A 177 29.91 -14.63 -1.47
CA ALA A 177 28.52 -14.18 -1.41
C ALA A 177 28.50 -12.66 -1.34
N ALA A 178 27.49 -12.06 -1.97
CA ALA A 178 27.25 -10.62 -1.95
C ALA A 178 26.15 -10.28 -0.95
N ALA A 179 26.22 -9.11 -0.32
CA ALA A 179 25.26 -8.64 0.68
C ALA A 179 23.83 -8.52 0.11
N VAL A 180 23.71 -8.31 -1.21
CA VAL A 180 22.42 -8.31 -1.92
C VAL A 180 21.67 -9.65 -1.80
N ALA A 181 22.37 -10.76 -1.56
CA ALA A 181 21.75 -12.07 -1.34
C ALA A 181 20.92 -12.14 -0.04
N ALA A 182 21.05 -11.16 0.86
CA ALA A 182 20.17 -11.02 2.03
C ALA A 182 18.72 -10.67 1.63
N PHE A 183 18.52 -10.14 0.41
CA PHE A 183 17.21 -9.83 -0.14
C PHE A 183 16.75 -11.03 -0.99
N ASP A 184 15.70 -11.72 -0.54
CA ASP A 184 15.08 -12.79 -1.32
C ASP A 184 14.25 -12.19 -2.46
N LEU A 185 14.90 -11.95 -3.60
CA LEU A 185 14.31 -11.27 -4.76
C LEU A 185 13.50 -12.19 -5.66
N GLU A 186 13.67 -13.51 -5.56
CA GLU A 186 13.06 -14.45 -6.50
C GLU A 186 11.52 -14.51 -6.39
N PRO A 187 10.91 -14.53 -5.19
CA PRO A 187 9.47 -14.41 -5.05
C PRO A 187 8.94 -13.10 -5.62
N LEU A 188 9.64 -12.00 -5.36
CA LEU A 188 9.22 -10.66 -5.81
C LEU A 188 9.32 -10.51 -7.33
N ALA A 189 10.35 -11.07 -7.96
CA ALA A 189 10.47 -11.15 -9.41
C ALA A 189 9.25 -11.85 -10.04
N ARG A 190 8.86 -13.01 -9.48
CA ARG A 190 7.67 -13.74 -9.95
C ARG A 190 6.38 -12.95 -9.77
N GLU A 191 6.24 -12.22 -8.66
CA GLU A 191 5.06 -11.37 -8.42
C GLU A 191 4.97 -10.25 -9.47
N TYR A 192 6.09 -9.62 -9.83
CA TYR A 192 6.11 -8.61 -10.91
C TYR A 192 5.74 -9.21 -12.27
N GLU A 193 6.30 -10.36 -12.64
CA GLU A 193 6.00 -11.01 -13.92
C GLU A 193 4.52 -11.41 -14.02
N GLN A 194 3.95 -11.97 -12.94
CA GLN A 194 2.53 -12.31 -12.88
C GLN A 194 1.64 -11.07 -13.02
N PHE A 195 2.01 -9.97 -12.35
CA PHE A 195 1.29 -8.71 -12.45
C PHE A 195 1.30 -8.18 -13.89
N VAL A 196 2.47 -8.19 -14.53
CA VAL A 196 2.65 -7.76 -15.92
C VAL A 196 1.81 -8.61 -16.87
N GLU A 197 1.93 -9.95 -16.79
CA GLU A 197 1.19 -10.88 -17.65
C GLU A 197 -0.32 -10.67 -17.54
N GLN A 198 -0.84 -10.51 -16.31
CA GLN A 198 -2.25 -10.28 -16.06
C GLN A 198 -2.73 -8.95 -16.65
N TYR A 199 -2.00 -7.86 -16.43
CA TYR A 199 -2.50 -6.52 -16.73
C TYR A 199 -2.17 -6.04 -18.15
N GLU A 200 -1.19 -6.61 -18.85
CA GLU A 200 -1.00 -6.37 -20.28
C GLU A 200 -2.18 -6.88 -21.13
N GLN A 201 -2.84 -7.96 -20.68
CA GLN A 201 -4.09 -8.43 -21.32
C GLN A 201 -5.21 -7.40 -21.17
N VAL A 202 -5.28 -6.71 -20.04
CA VAL A 202 -6.23 -5.61 -19.80
C VAL A 202 -5.94 -4.42 -20.73
N LEU A 203 -4.67 -4.06 -20.93
CA LEU A 203 -4.29 -3.01 -21.89
C LEU A 203 -4.73 -3.34 -23.32
N THR A 204 -4.56 -4.59 -23.74
CA THR A 204 -5.05 -5.06 -25.05
C THR A 204 -6.56 -4.88 -25.19
N GLY A 205 -7.33 -5.21 -24.14
CA GLY A 205 -8.79 -5.00 -24.13
C GLY A 205 -9.20 -3.52 -24.11
N LEU A 206 -8.40 -2.68 -23.47
CA LEU A 206 -8.57 -1.22 -23.47
C LEU A 206 -8.38 -0.62 -24.86
N ASP A 207 -7.36 -1.06 -25.59
CA ASP A 207 -7.07 -0.57 -26.95
C ASP A 207 -8.16 -0.96 -27.95
N ALA A 208 -8.84 -2.10 -27.72
CA ALA A 208 -9.99 -2.52 -28.51
C ALA A 208 -11.30 -1.78 -28.15
N GLY A 209 -11.32 -0.95 -27.09
CA GLY A 209 -12.51 -0.21 -26.67
C GLY A 209 -13.61 -1.08 -26.04
N LEU A 210 -13.26 -2.26 -25.51
CA LEU A 210 -14.22 -3.29 -25.07
C LEU A 210 -14.55 -3.24 -23.57
N ILE A 211 -14.26 -2.13 -22.88
CA ILE A 211 -14.43 -2.02 -21.43
C ILE A 211 -15.63 -1.14 -21.06
N SER A 212 -16.63 -1.75 -20.40
CA SER A 212 -17.77 -1.03 -19.83
C SER A 212 -17.38 -0.25 -18.56
N PRO A 213 -18.17 0.76 -18.14
CA PRO A 213 -17.94 1.48 -16.88
C PRO A 213 -17.82 0.56 -15.64
N ALA A 214 -18.65 -0.50 -15.57
CA ALA A 214 -18.60 -1.46 -14.46
C ALA A 214 -17.28 -2.26 -14.45
N GLN A 215 -16.81 -2.71 -15.62
CA GLN A 215 -15.52 -3.37 -15.74
C GLN A 215 -14.38 -2.41 -15.42
N ALA A 216 -14.40 -1.18 -15.93
CA ALA A 216 -13.40 -0.15 -15.64
C ALA A 216 -13.28 0.11 -14.13
N PHE A 217 -14.42 0.24 -13.46
CA PHE A 217 -14.49 0.45 -12.00
C PHE A 217 -13.87 -0.70 -11.21
N ARG A 218 -14.26 -1.93 -11.55
CA ARG A 218 -13.71 -3.13 -10.91
C ARG A 218 -12.21 -3.25 -11.16
N THR A 219 -11.79 -3.24 -12.43
CA THR A 219 -10.40 -3.46 -12.84
C THR A 219 -9.47 -2.38 -12.27
N ARG A 220 -9.85 -1.10 -12.29
CA ARG A 220 -9.03 -0.03 -11.71
C ARG A 220 -8.85 -0.19 -10.20
N THR A 221 -9.89 -0.60 -9.49
CA THR A 221 -9.83 -0.79 -8.03
C THR A 221 -8.99 -2.02 -7.67
N GLU A 222 -9.17 -3.13 -8.38
CA GLU A 222 -8.37 -4.36 -8.19
C GLU A 222 -6.89 -4.10 -8.52
N LEU A 223 -6.61 -3.44 -9.65
CA LEU A 223 -5.27 -2.99 -10.03
C LEU A 223 -4.59 -2.20 -8.91
N ARG A 224 -5.30 -1.22 -8.32
CA ARG A 224 -4.78 -0.41 -7.21
C ARG A 224 -4.49 -1.26 -5.98
N VAL A 225 -5.35 -2.24 -5.67
CA VAL A 225 -5.17 -3.14 -4.53
C VAL A 225 -3.97 -4.07 -4.72
N ASP A 226 -3.79 -4.61 -5.91
CA ASP A 226 -2.70 -5.52 -6.22
C ASP A 226 -1.36 -4.77 -6.27
N TRP A 227 -1.31 -3.62 -6.94
CA TRP A 227 -0.10 -2.79 -7.03
C TRP A 227 0.38 -2.30 -5.66
N ARG A 228 -0.54 -1.98 -4.74
CA ARG A 228 -0.21 -1.47 -3.41
C ARG A 228 0.74 -2.38 -2.61
N ARG A 229 0.79 -3.68 -2.93
CA ARG A 229 1.67 -4.62 -2.23
C ARG A 229 3.14 -4.36 -2.52
N PHE A 230 3.50 -3.94 -3.74
CA PHE A 230 4.90 -3.75 -4.13
C PHE A 230 5.61 -2.65 -3.33
N PRO A 231 5.09 -1.42 -3.18
CA PRO A 231 5.72 -0.41 -2.33
C PRO A 231 5.84 -0.79 -0.84
N GLU A 232 5.12 -1.82 -0.39
CA GLU A 232 5.13 -2.35 0.98
C GLU A 232 6.12 -3.53 1.14
N SER A 233 6.33 -4.35 0.09
CA SER A 233 7.20 -5.53 0.13
C SER A 233 8.57 -5.35 -0.52
N ASP A 234 8.67 -4.50 -1.54
CA ASP A 234 9.89 -4.29 -2.32
C ASP A 234 10.90 -3.45 -1.50
N PRO A 235 12.13 -3.95 -1.30
CA PRO A 235 13.22 -3.23 -0.62
C PRO A 235 13.71 -1.99 -1.38
N ASP A 236 13.22 -1.76 -2.59
CA ASP A 236 13.50 -0.61 -3.44
C ASP A 236 14.99 -0.52 -3.80
N LEU A 237 15.60 -1.66 -4.16
CA LEU A 237 17.04 -1.69 -4.43
C LEU A 237 17.39 -0.81 -5.65
N PRO A 238 18.61 -0.22 -5.64
CA PRO A 238 19.23 0.36 -6.83
C PRO A 238 19.34 -0.63 -7.98
N ALA A 239 19.36 -0.10 -9.22
CA ALA A 239 19.36 -0.91 -10.43
C ALA A 239 20.59 -1.82 -10.56
N GLU A 240 21.74 -1.37 -10.07
CA GLU A 240 23.02 -2.08 -10.09
C GLU A 240 23.02 -3.35 -9.23
N LEU A 241 22.11 -3.42 -8.26
CA LEU A 241 21.95 -4.56 -7.35
C LEU A 241 20.81 -5.50 -7.79
N LEU A 242 20.11 -5.19 -8.89
CA LEU A 242 18.99 -5.97 -9.38
C LEU A 242 19.40 -6.86 -10.56
N PRO A 243 18.68 -7.98 -10.79
CA PRO A 243 18.80 -8.74 -12.03
C PRO A 243 18.50 -7.88 -13.26
N ALA A 244 19.14 -8.19 -14.39
CA ALA A 244 19.01 -7.41 -15.62
C ALA A 244 17.58 -7.39 -16.20
N ASP A 245 16.78 -8.42 -15.92
CA ASP A 245 15.40 -8.61 -16.37
C ASP A 245 14.36 -8.21 -15.31
N TRP A 246 14.74 -7.38 -14.32
CA TRP A 246 13.84 -6.98 -13.25
C TRP A 246 12.61 -6.19 -13.75
N ALA A 247 11.43 -6.79 -13.64
CA ALA A 247 10.19 -6.30 -14.25
C ALA A 247 9.52 -5.09 -13.56
N ARG A 248 10.10 -4.51 -12.50
CA ARG A 248 9.47 -3.40 -11.74
C ARG A 248 9.07 -2.21 -12.61
N ASP A 249 9.96 -1.74 -13.49
CA ASP A 249 9.70 -0.59 -14.38
C ASP A 249 8.58 -0.91 -15.39
N ARG A 250 8.60 -2.11 -15.98
CA ARG A 250 7.53 -2.59 -16.89
C ARG A 250 6.19 -2.66 -16.17
N ALA A 251 6.15 -3.26 -14.98
CA ALA A 251 4.96 -3.38 -14.16
C ALA A 251 4.39 -2.01 -13.77
N GLN A 252 5.26 -1.05 -13.42
CA GLN A 252 4.89 0.33 -13.09
C GLN A 252 4.25 1.05 -14.28
N LYS A 253 4.83 0.89 -15.48
CA LYS A 253 4.28 1.47 -16.72
C LYS A 253 2.90 0.92 -17.04
N VAL A 254 2.73 -0.40 -16.96
CA VAL A 254 1.43 -1.06 -17.15
C VAL A 254 0.41 -0.57 -16.13
N PHE A 255 0.81 -0.48 -14.85
CA PHE A 255 -0.02 0.04 -13.78
C PHE A 255 -0.51 1.46 -14.07
N LEU A 256 0.40 2.40 -14.37
CA LEU A 256 0.03 3.79 -14.64
C LEU A 256 -0.88 3.93 -15.86
N GLN A 257 -0.57 3.21 -16.95
CA GLN A 257 -1.38 3.26 -18.17
C GLN A 257 -2.81 2.83 -17.91
N ILE A 258 -3.03 1.72 -17.21
CA ILE A 258 -4.38 1.23 -16.91
C ILE A 258 -5.06 2.15 -15.91
N TYR A 259 -4.35 2.55 -14.84
CA TYR A 259 -4.88 3.44 -13.82
C TYR A 259 -5.43 4.70 -14.49
N ASP A 260 -4.58 5.48 -15.18
CA ASP A 260 -4.98 6.75 -15.78
C ASP A 260 -6.08 6.60 -16.83
N ARG A 261 -6.02 5.59 -17.70
CA ARG A 261 -7.01 5.39 -18.77
C ARG A 261 -8.39 4.95 -18.26
N LEU A 262 -8.46 4.18 -17.18
CA LEU A 262 -9.73 3.70 -16.63
C LEU A 262 -10.43 4.73 -15.73
N GLY A 263 -9.73 5.79 -15.31
CA GLY A 263 -10.25 6.79 -14.38
C GLY A 263 -11.63 7.34 -14.73
N PRO A 264 -11.84 7.89 -15.95
CA PRO A 264 -13.13 8.47 -16.34
C PRO A 264 -14.30 7.46 -16.34
N LEU A 265 -14.08 6.25 -16.85
CA LEU A 265 -15.12 5.21 -16.89
C LEU A 265 -15.43 4.65 -15.50
N ALA A 266 -14.41 4.51 -14.65
CA ALA A 266 -14.56 4.08 -13.27
C ALA A 266 -15.32 5.12 -12.43
N GLU A 267 -14.99 6.41 -12.61
CA GLU A 267 -15.73 7.52 -11.99
C GLU A 267 -17.20 7.49 -12.41
N LEU A 268 -17.49 7.33 -13.71
CA LEU A 268 -18.85 7.25 -14.20
C LEU A 268 -19.66 6.15 -13.50
N ARG A 269 -19.09 4.96 -13.33
CA ARG A 269 -19.77 3.88 -12.61
C ARG A 269 -19.96 4.20 -11.14
N PHE A 270 -18.94 4.75 -10.47
CA PHE A 270 -19.04 5.15 -9.07
C PHE A 270 -20.19 6.17 -8.88
N ARG A 271 -20.29 7.15 -9.77
CA ARG A 271 -21.40 8.12 -9.81
C ARG A 271 -22.76 7.47 -10.02
N GLN A 272 -22.87 6.52 -10.96
CA GLN A 272 -24.12 5.79 -11.19
C GLN A 272 -24.61 5.05 -9.93
N VAL A 273 -23.68 4.41 -9.20
CA VAL A 273 -24.02 3.71 -7.95
C VAL A 273 -24.46 4.70 -6.87
N LEU A 274 -23.77 5.83 -6.71
CA LEU A 274 -24.18 6.86 -5.76
C LEU A 274 -25.54 7.46 -6.10
N ALA A 275 -25.78 7.77 -7.37
CA ALA A 275 -27.01 8.41 -7.84
C ALA A 275 -28.26 7.58 -7.59
N ALA A 276 -28.15 6.25 -7.51
CA ALA A 276 -29.25 5.37 -7.15
C ALA A 276 -29.76 5.59 -5.71
N THR A 277 -28.90 6.12 -4.82
CA THR A 277 -29.27 6.43 -3.43
C THR A 277 -29.44 7.92 -3.19
N ASP A 278 -28.54 8.74 -3.73
CA ASP A 278 -28.55 10.20 -3.61
C ASP A 278 -27.89 10.84 -4.85
N PRO A 279 -28.68 11.38 -5.80
CA PRO A 279 -28.17 12.03 -7.00
C PRO A 279 -27.24 13.21 -6.73
N ALA A 280 -27.43 13.96 -5.64
CA ALA A 280 -26.58 15.10 -5.32
C ALA A 280 -25.17 14.65 -4.91
N LEU A 281 -25.05 13.47 -4.29
CA LEU A 281 -23.74 12.93 -3.92
C LEU A 281 -22.90 12.49 -5.11
N ALA A 282 -23.54 12.10 -6.22
CA ALA A 282 -22.83 11.65 -7.40
C ALA A 282 -21.93 12.76 -8.00
N GLU A 283 -22.35 14.01 -7.92
CA GLU A 283 -21.59 15.16 -8.44
C GLU A 283 -20.24 15.38 -7.74
N PHE A 284 -20.10 14.91 -6.49
CA PHE A 284 -18.86 15.07 -5.73
C PHE A 284 -17.80 14.01 -6.03
N ALA A 285 -18.17 12.86 -6.60
CA ALA A 285 -17.22 11.81 -6.90
C ALA A 285 -16.30 12.23 -8.04
N SER A 286 -14.99 12.02 -7.87
CA SER A 286 -14.00 12.35 -8.89
C SER A 286 -12.83 11.39 -8.86
N HIS A 287 -12.39 10.90 -10.01
CA HIS A 287 -11.12 10.21 -10.15
C HIS A 287 -9.95 11.18 -10.12
N HIS A 288 -8.77 10.58 -9.97
CA HIS A 288 -7.49 11.25 -10.04
C HIS A 288 -6.57 10.42 -10.92
N ASP A 289 -5.88 11.07 -11.83
CA ASP A 289 -4.79 10.49 -12.60
C ASP A 289 -3.45 10.83 -11.94
N SER A 290 -2.38 10.24 -12.47
CA SER A 290 -1.01 10.46 -12.00
C SER A 290 -0.62 11.94 -11.97
N VAL A 291 -1.00 12.70 -13.01
CA VAL A 291 -0.71 14.12 -13.16
C VAL A 291 -1.40 14.95 -12.09
N LYS A 292 -2.70 14.74 -11.88
CA LYS A 292 -3.46 15.43 -10.85
C LYS A 292 -2.89 15.12 -9.48
N VAL A 293 -2.65 13.85 -9.13
CA VAL A 293 -2.08 13.48 -7.82
C VAL A 293 -0.72 14.13 -7.59
N ALA A 294 0.16 14.19 -8.61
CA ALA A 294 1.44 14.89 -8.51
C ALA A 294 1.28 16.39 -8.22
N ALA A 295 0.34 17.06 -8.90
CA ALA A 295 0.04 18.47 -8.64
C ALA A 295 -0.52 18.70 -7.23
N LEU A 296 -1.39 17.80 -6.75
CA LEU A 296 -1.93 17.89 -5.39
C LEU A 296 -0.84 17.68 -4.33
N PHE A 297 0.04 16.70 -4.55
CA PHE A 297 1.17 16.44 -3.67
C PHE A 297 2.12 17.64 -3.61
N ALA A 298 2.49 18.22 -4.75
CA ALA A 298 3.31 19.43 -4.80
C ALA A 298 2.64 20.63 -4.08
N GLY A 299 1.31 20.72 -4.13
CA GLY A 299 0.53 21.76 -3.46
C GLY A 299 0.44 21.63 -1.93
N LEU A 300 0.80 20.49 -1.35
CA LEU A 300 0.82 20.31 0.12
C LEU A 300 1.91 21.16 0.79
N GLY A 301 3.00 21.48 0.08
CA GLY A 301 4.15 22.19 0.65
C GLY A 301 4.72 21.47 1.89
N ASP A 302 5.08 22.21 2.94
CA ASP A 302 5.59 21.65 4.20
C ASP A 302 4.51 21.07 5.12
N ARG A 303 3.24 21.03 4.69
CA ARG A 303 2.14 20.42 5.47
C ARG A 303 2.19 18.91 5.31
N HIS A 304 3.26 18.31 5.78
CA HIS A 304 3.31 16.87 5.92
C HIS A 304 2.41 16.44 7.08
N PRO A 305 1.56 15.42 6.88
CA PRO A 305 0.86 14.78 7.97
C PRO A 305 1.86 14.34 9.06
N ALA A 306 1.62 14.72 10.31
CA ALA A 306 2.54 14.44 11.41
C ALA A 306 2.57 12.96 11.85
N GLY A 307 1.86 12.05 11.18
CA GLY A 307 1.73 10.66 11.63
C GLY A 307 0.69 10.43 12.74
N ASP A 308 0.00 11.49 13.17
CA ASP A 308 -0.87 11.48 14.35
C ASP A 308 -2.32 11.07 14.06
N THR A 309 -2.67 10.83 12.80
CA THR A 309 -4.04 10.40 12.47
C THR A 309 -4.24 8.94 12.89
N PRO A 310 -5.47 8.54 13.30
CA PRO A 310 -5.80 7.14 13.55
C PRO A 310 -5.47 6.21 12.37
N PHE A 311 -5.56 6.73 11.14
CA PHE A 311 -5.20 6.00 9.92
C PHE A 311 -3.69 5.72 9.84
N GLU A 312 -2.84 6.71 10.13
CA GLU A 312 -1.39 6.55 10.12
C GLU A 312 -0.91 5.61 11.20
N GLN A 313 -1.43 5.77 12.42
CA GLN A 313 -1.14 4.88 13.55
C GLN A 313 -1.55 3.44 13.21
N ALA A 314 -2.74 3.24 12.64
CA ALA A 314 -3.21 1.92 12.22
C ALA A 314 -2.36 1.32 11.08
N ALA A 315 -1.94 2.14 10.12
CA ALA A 315 -1.09 1.70 9.01
C ALA A 315 0.35 1.39 9.47
N GLN A 316 0.87 2.13 10.45
CA GLN A 316 2.16 1.86 11.08
C GLN A 316 2.11 0.60 11.94
N ALA A 317 1.07 0.44 12.77
CA ALA A 317 0.86 -0.75 13.60
C ALA A 317 0.75 -2.02 12.74
N ARG A 318 -0.02 -1.96 11.64
CA ARG A 318 -0.14 -3.07 10.69
C ARG A 318 1.22 -3.45 10.08
N ARG A 319 2.00 -2.47 9.62
CA ARG A 319 3.34 -2.71 9.06
C ARG A 319 4.27 -3.38 10.08
N LEU A 320 4.23 -2.96 11.33
CA LEU A 320 5.00 -3.57 12.41
C LEU A 320 4.55 -5.00 12.71
N ASP A 321 3.24 -5.26 12.75
CA ASP A 321 2.70 -6.60 12.98
C ASP A 321 3.00 -7.56 11.82
N ASP A 322 2.91 -7.10 10.57
CA ASP A 322 3.28 -7.89 9.40
C ASP A 322 4.79 -8.20 9.40
N ALA A 323 5.62 -7.22 9.77
CA ALA A 323 7.07 -7.40 9.92
C ALA A 323 7.47 -8.30 11.11
N ARG A 324 6.59 -8.53 12.08
CA ARG A 324 6.80 -9.52 13.17
C ARG A 324 6.47 -10.95 12.74
N ARG A 325 5.63 -11.11 11.73
CA ARG A 325 5.19 -12.42 11.21
C ARG A 325 6.14 -13.01 10.15
N ARG A 326 7.02 -12.19 9.59
CA ARG A 326 8.05 -12.55 8.58
C ARG A 326 9.42 -12.75 9.21
#